data_AF-A0A366XFX8-F1
#
_entry.id   AF-A0A366XFX8-F1
#
_cell.length_a   1.000
_cell.length_b   1.000
_cell.length_c   1.000
_cell.angle_alpha   90.00
_cell.angle_beta   90.00
_cell.angle_gamma   90.00
#
_symmetry.space_group_name_H-M   'P 1'
#
loop_
_entity.id
_entity.type
_entity.pdbx_description
1 polymer ?
#
loop_
_entity_poly.entity_id
_entity_poly.type
_entity_poly.pdbx_seq_one_letter_code
_entity_poly.pdbx_strand_id
1 'polypeptide(L)'
;MSVSALRAGGDETTWEPNYLETARFYCAPQVEVLFQTSETTVKRLTEAEIEWDPEIPEDQHRAFNKMGALAIVMADQVAHLTVYMNTIGEGHSDSEGLANANWSLLKLAHCLWLSQEDRDLIDEMVLSTPMDETGQGPTYSSSDFAFGPLDQAECFRWREASRRILEIPQQSEDAQTQMYEVLQDTVGQCDEQFGFQFEEKS
;
A
#
# COMPACT_ATOMS: atom_id res chain seq x y z
N MET A 1 -4.91 -21.45 29.21
CA MET A 1 -4.13 -20.33 29.80
C MET A 1 -4.70 -19.06 29.19
N SER A 2 -5.28 -18.18 30.00
CA SER A 2 -6.04 -17.01 29.54
C SER A 2 -5.09 -15.88 29.16
N VAL A 3 -5.29 -15.28 27.99
CA VAL A 3 -4.45 -14.20 27.40
C VAL A 3 -4.78 -12.83 28.05
N SER A 4 -4.97 -12.80 29.36
CA SER A 4 -5.49 -11.62 30.08
C SER A 4 -4.44 -10.96 30.98
N ALA A 5 -3.15 -11.15 30.72
CA ALA A 5 -2.08 -10.74 31.65
C ALA A 5 -0.92 -9.96 30.99
N LEU A 6 -1.23 -9.02 30.09
CA LEU A 6 -0.27 -8.03 29.57
C LEU A 6 -0.84 -6.59 29.58
N ARG A 7 -1.56 -6.22 30.64
CA ARG A 7 -1.88 -4.81 30.94
C ARG A 7 -1.43 -4.48 32.36
N ALA A 8 -0.19 -4.04 32.50
CA ALA A 8 0.28 -3.33 33.70
C ALA A 8 1.55 -2.54 33.37
N GLY A 9 1.43 -1.21 33.30
CA GLY A 9 2.55 -0.29 33.44
C GLY A 9 3.09 0.30 32.14
N GLY A 10 2.50 1.41 31.71
CA GLY A 10 3.00 2.34 30.69
C GLY A 10 1.96 3.43 30.53
N ASP A 11 2.37 4.70 30.50
CA ASP A 11 1.49 5.86 30.35
C ASP A 11 0.37 5.60 29.33
N GLU A 12 -0.83 6.11 29.60
CA GLU A 12 -1.84 6.34 28.55
C GLU A 12 -1.29 7.41 27.59
N THR A 13 -0.28 7.04 26.80
CA THR A 13 -0.02 7.72 25.54
C THR A 13 -1.23 7.41 24.69
N THR A 14 -2.15 8.38 24.63
CA THR A 14 -3.09 8.51 23.52
C THR A 14 -2.32 8.25 22.25
N TRP A 15 -2.50 7.06 21.67
CA TRP A 15 -2.01 6.78 20.33
C TRP A 15 -2.59 7.87 19.44
N GLU A 16 -1.73 8.69 18.84
CA GLU A 16 -2.12 9.62 17.78
C GLU A 16 -1.91 8.86 16.47
N PRO A 17 -2.92 8.15 15.95
CA PRO A 17 -2.78 7.44 14.70
C PRO A 17 -2.48 8.41 13.56
N ASN A 18 -1.35 8.19 12.90
CA ASN A 18 -1.15 8.65 11.53
C ASN A 18 -0.80 7.43 10.65
N TYR A 19 -0.81 7.62 9.34
CA TYR A 19 -0.58 6.51 8.41
C TYR A 19 0.86 5.99 8.48
N LEU A 20 1.84 6.84 8.84
CA LEU A 20 3.22 6.43 9.05
C LEU A 20 3.35 5.47 10.25
N GLU A 21 2.73 5.77 11.38
CA GLU A 21 2.75 4.91 12.57
C GLU A 21 1.99 3.61 12.33
N THR A 22 0.90 3.66 11.57
CA THR A 22 0.21 2.44 11.11
C THR A 22 1.12 1.62 10.22
N ALA A 23 1.80 2.24 9.25
CA ALA A 23 2.73 1.54 8.38
C ALA A 23 3.92 0.96 9.15
N ARG A 24 4.46 1.65 10.16
CA ARG A 24 5.50 1.12 11.04
C ARG A 24 5.02 -0.08 11.83
N PHE A 25 3.79 -0.04 12.34
CA PHE A 25 3.23 -1.14 13.12
C PHE A 25 3.22 -2.46 12.33
N TYR A 26 2.80 -2.41 11.05
CA TYR A 26 2.77 -3.61 10.19
C TYR A 26 4.11 -3.91 9.52
N CYS A 27 4.88 -2.89 9.16
CA CYS A 27 5.97 -2.96 8.17
C CYS A 27 7.22 -2.18 8.59
N ALA A 28 7.58 -2.20 9.88
CA ALA A 28 8.70 -1.44 10.43
C ALA A 28 9.98 -1.50 9.58
N PRO A 29 10.48 -2.69 9.15
CA PRO A 29 11.71 -2.76 8.35
C PRO A 29 11.62 -1.98 7.04
N GLN A 30 10.49 -2.07 6.33
CA GLN A 30 10.27 -1.39 5.05
C GLN A 30 10.14 0.12 5.25
N VAL A 31 9.51 0.56 6.34
CA VAL A 31 9.39 1.98 6.67
C VAL A 31 10.76 2.60 6.98
N GLU A 32 11.64 1.92 7.71
CA GLU A 32 12.98 2.45 8.01
C GLU A 32 13.84 2.64 6.74
N VAL A 33 13.65 1.78 5.73
CA VAL A 33 14.29 1.97 4.41
C VAL A 33 13.66 3.14 3.64
N LEU A 34 12.36 3.38 3.80
CA LEU A 34 11.66 4.49 3.14
C LEU A 34 12.24 5.86 3.56
N PHE A 35 12.63 6.04 4.83
CA PHE A 35 13.28 7.26 5.30
C PHE A 35 14.58 7.62 4.54
N GLN A 36 15.23 6.62 3.95
CA GLN A 36 16.48 6.79 3.22
C GLN A 36 16.25 7.03 1.72
N THR A 37 15.04 6.78 1.23
CA THR A 37 14.78 6.62 -0.21
C THR A 37 13.60 7.45 -0.72
N SER A 38 12.65 7.85 0.13
CA SER A 38 11.52 8.71 -0.26
C SER A 38 11.00 9.58 0.91
N GLU A 39 11.64 10.74 1.13
CA GLU A 39 11.17 11.74 2.10
C GLU A 39 9.75 12.24 1.81
N THR A 40 9.38 12.32 0.53
CA THR A 40 8.04 12.80 0.13
C THR A 40 6.95 11.84 0.57
N THR A 41 7.15 10.54 0.42
CA THR A 41 6.18 9.53 0.87
C THR A 41 6.07 9.51 2.39
N VAL A 42 7.20 9.58 3.10
CA VAL A 42 7.22 9.71 4.57
C VAL A 42 6.41 10.92 5.02
N LYS A 43 6.61 12.07 4.37
CA LYS A 43 5.86 13.29 4.66
C LYS A 43 4.37 13.09 4.45
N ARG A 44 3.94 12.53 3.31
CA ARG A 44 2.52 12.25 3.03
C ARG A 44 1.89 11.31 4.05
N LEU A 45 2.58 10.24 4.43
CA LEU A 45 2.11 9.31 5.46
C LEU A 45 1.99 9.96 6.84
N THR A 46 2.82 10.97 7.12
CA THR A 46 2.79 11.70 8.40
C THR A 46 1.67 12.75 8.41
N GLU A 47 1.50 13.49 7.31
CA GLU A 47 0.59 14.64 7.22
C GLU A 47 -0.85 14.28 6.85
N ALA A 48 -1.07 13.08 6.29
CA ALA A 48 -2.41 12.65 5.93
C ALA A 48 -3.25 12.42 7.20
N GLU A 49 -4.40 13.10 7.23
CA GLU A 49 -5.31 13.08 8.37
C GLU A 49 -5.99 11.71 8.49
N ILE A 50 -6.08 11.24 9.74
CA ILE A 50 -6.85 10.07 10.12
C ILE A 50 -8.02 10.55 10.97
N GLU A 51 -9.22 10.12 10.59
CA GLU A 51 -10.40 10.32 11.43
C GLU A 51 -10.45 9.20 12.47
N TRP A 52 -10.50 9.59 13.74
CA TRP A 52 -10.59 8.65 14.86
C TRP A 52 -11.97 8.73 15.51
N ASP A 53 -12.67 7.61 15.51
CA ASP A 53 -13.93 7.43 16.22
C ASP A 53 -13.72 6.47 17.40
N PRO A 54 -13.79 6.94 18.66
CA PRO A 54 -13.58 6.09 19.83
C PRO A 54 -14.66 5.01 20.02
N GLU A 55 -15.78 5.06 19.29
CA GLU A 55 -16.82 4.02 19.34
C GLU A 55 -16.49 2.81 18.45
N ILE A 56 -15.56 2.97 17.51
CA ILE A 56 -15.10 1.91 16.62
C ILE A 56 -13.91 1.17 17.27
N PRO A 57 -13.91 -0.18 17.27
CA PRO A 57 -12.78 -0.98 17.74
C PRO A 57 -11.42 -0.59 17.13
N GLU A 58 -10.37 -0.64 17.95
CA GLU A 58 -9.02 -0.21 17.55
C GLU A 58 -8.44 -1.04 16.39
N ASP A 59 -8.73 -2.34 16.34
CA ASP A 59 -8.32 -3.25 15.26
C ASP A 59 -8.98 -2.89 13.93
N GLN A 60 -10.27 -2.54 13.94
CA GLN A 60 -10.99 -2.04 12.77
C GLN A 60 -10.38 -0.73 12.25
N HIS A 61 -10.10 0.22 13.15
CA HIS A 61 -9.37 1.44 12.79
C HIS A 61 -7.99 1.16 12.21
N ARG A 62 -7.23 0.24 12.79
CA ARG A 62 -5.89 -0.12 12.30
C ARG A 62 -5.96 -0.73 10.90
N ALA A 63 -6.93 -1.60 10.63
CA ALA A 63 -7.16 -2.17 9.31
C ALA A 63 -7.51 -1.08 8.28
N PHE A 64 -8.45 -0.19 8.63
CA PHE A 64 -8.81 0.95 7.77
C PHE A 64 -7.64 1.91 7.53
N ASN A 65 -6.84 2.16 8.55
CA ASN A 65 -5.64 2.99 8.42
C ASN A 65 -4.55 2.30 7.59
N LYS A 66 -4.41 0.98 7.69
CA LYS A 66 -3.50 0.20 6.84
C LYS A 66 -3.89 0.34 5.37
N MET A 67 -5.19 0.27 5.08
CA MET A 67 -5.76 0.52 3.76
C MET A 67 -5.40 1.92 3.23
N GLY A 68 -5.57 2.97 4.03
CA GLY A 68 -5.20 4.33 3.62
C GLY A 68 -3.69 4.53 3.43
N ALA A 69 -2.87 3.95 4.30
CA ALA A 69 -1.40 3.97 4.15
C ALA A 69 -0.97 3.28 2.86
N LEU A 70 -1.55 2.12 2.55
CA LEU A 70 -1.31 1.39 1.31
C LEU A 70 -1.69 2.21 0.07
N ALA A 71 -2.84 2.88 0.08
CA ALA A 71 -3.28 3.74 -1.01
C ALA A 71 -2.23 4.83 -1.34
N ILE A 72 -1.71 5.49 -0.30
CA ILE A 72 -0.67 6.52 -0.45
C ILE A 72 0.61 5.91 -1.03
N VAL A 73 1.07 4.79 -0.48
CA VAL A 73 2.32 4.14 -0.92
C VAL A 73 2.21 3.66 -2.37
N MET A 74 1.08 3.08 -2.77
CA MET A 74 0.87 2.65 -4.16
C MET A 74 0.80 3.84 -5.12
N ALA A 75 0.12 4.92 -4.76
CA ALA A 75 0.07 6.12 -5.59
C ALA A 75 1.47 6.70 -5.83
N ASP A 76 2.30 6.76 -4.79
CA ASP A 76 3.70 7.20 -4.91
C ASP A 76 4.54 6.19 -5.69
N GLN A 77 4.34 4.89 -5.50
CA GLN A 77 5.03 3.85 -6.26
C GLN A 77 4.77 3.98 -7.77
N VAL A 78 3.50 4.15 -8.17
CA VAL A 78 3.12 4.33 -9.58
C VAL A 78 3.77 5.60 -10.16
N ALA A 79 3.75 6.70 -9.41
CA ALA A 79 4.35 7.96 -9.84
C ALA A 79 5.87 7.84 -10.01
N HIS A 80 6.56 7.24 -9.03
CA HIS A 80 8.01 7.00 -9.08
C HIS A 80 8.39 6.04 -10.20
N LEU A 81 7.57 5.02 -10.47
CA LEU A 81 7.82 4.06 -11.55
C LEU A 81 7.66 4.74 -12.90
N THR A 82 6.65 5.59 -13.06
CA THR A 82 6.43 6.37 -14.28
C THR A 82 7.64 7.27 -14.58
N VAL A 83 8.17 7.96 -13.56
CA VAL A 83 9.38 8.77 -13.71
C VAL A 83 10.58 7.89 -14.09
N TYR A 84 10.76 6.76 -13.42
CA TYR A 84 11.84 5.81 -13.71
C TYR A 84 11.79 5.29 -15.15
N MET A 85 10.62 4.86 -15.61
CA MET A 85 10.41 4.40 -16.97
C MET A 85 10.72 5.48 -18.01
N ASN A 86 10.33 6.73 -17.76
CA ASN A 86 10.66 7.84 -18.65
C ASN A 86 12.17 8.10 -18.67
N THR A 87 12.83 8.10 -17.51
CA THR A 87 14.29 8.29 -17.40
C THR A 87 15.04 7.24 -18.23
N ILE A 88 14.74 5.95 -18.02
CA ILE A 88 15.41 4.88 -18.77
C ILE A 88 15.01 4.90 -20.25
N GLY A 89 13.73 5.17 -20.56
CA GLY A 89 13.21 5.20 -21.94
C GLY A 89 13.83 6.32 -22.79
N GLU A 90 14.23 7.44 -22.17
CA GLU A 90 14.98 8.52 -22.83
C GLU A 90 16.48 8.22 -22.99
N GLY A 91 16.94 7.04 -22.55
CA GLY A 91 18.35 6.65 -22.60
C GLY A 91 19.20 7.27 -21.50
N HIS A 92 18.58 7.86 -20.47
CA HIS A 92 19.31 8.30 -19.29
C HIS A 92 19.52 7.10 -18.37
N SER A 93 20.78 6.86 -17.99
CA SER A 93 21.06 5.97 -16.88
C SER A 93 20.49 6.56 -15.60
N ASP A 94 19.71 5.78 -14.87
CA ASP A 94 19.21 6.22 -13.58
C ASP A 94 20.35 6.35 -12.56
N SER A 95 20.22 7.30 -11.64
CA SER A 95 20.99 7.27 -10.40
C SER A 95 20.44 6.13 -9.54
N GLU A 96 21.28 5.36 -8.85
CA GLU A 96 20.83 4.28 -7.95
C GLU A 96 19.69 4.71 -6.99
N GLY A 97 19.55 6.01 -6.70
CA GLY A 97 18.48 6.58 -5.89
C GLY A 97 17.05 6.32 -6.36
N LEU A 98 16.70 6.47 -7.65
CA LEU A 98 15.30 6.37 -8.07
C LEU A 98 14.85 4.90 -8.19
N ALA A 99 15.71 4.02 -8.70
CA ALA A 99 15.49 2.58 -8.64
C ALA A 99 15.34 2.08 -7.18
N ASN A 100 16.20 2.54 -6.27
CA ASN A 100 16.11 2.17 -4.84
C ASN A 100 14.82 2.69 -4.19
N ALA A 101 14.38 3.91 -4.52
CA ALA A 101 13.11 4.45 -4.07
C ALA A 101 11.93 3.60 -4.55
N ASN A 102 11.92 3.22 -5.83
CA ASN A 102 10.89 2.36 -6.40
C ASN A 102 10.86 0.98 -5.75
N TRP A 103 12.01 0.34 -5.53
CA TRP A 103 12.09 -0.94 -4.81
C TRP A 103 11.58 -0.83 -3.38
N SER A 104 11.92 0.25 -2.69
CA SER A 104 11.50 0.48 -1.30
C SER A 104 9.99 0.67 -1.20
N LEU A 105 9.41 1.47 -2.11
CA LEU A 105 7.96 1.67 -2.22
C LEU A 105 7.23 0.38 -2.58
N LEU A 106 7.75 -0.40 -3.54
CA LEU A 106 7.16 -1.69 -3.94
C LEU A 106 7.16 -2.70 -2.78
N LYS A 107 8.25 -2.78 -2.00
CA LYS A 107 8.33 -3.63 -0.81
C LYS A 107 7.37 -3.19 0.29
N LEU A 108 7.25 -1.88 0.52
CA LEU A 108 6.31 -1.36 1.51
C LEU A 108 4.86 -1.63 1.09
N ALA A 109 4.51 -1.39 -0.18
CA ALA A 109 3.19 -1.71 -0.73
C ALA A 109 2.88 -3.20 -0.56
N HIS A 110 3.85 -4.08 -0.81
CA HIS A 110 3.65 -5.51 -0.59
C HIS A 110 3.37 -5.85 0.87
N CYS A 111 4.12 -5.27 1.80
CA CYS A 111 3.93 -5.55 3.22
C CYS A 111 2.58 -5.00 3.75
N LEU A 112 2.15 -3.84 3.25
CA LEU A 112 0.87 -3.22 3.62
C LEU A 112 -0.35 -3.84 2.94
N TRP A 113 -0.15 -4.86 2.11
CA TRP A 113 -1.22 -5.59 1.45
C TRP A 113 -2.30 -6.02 2.44
N LEU A 114 -3.56 -5.85 2.03
CA LEU A 114 -4.70 -6.22 2.87
C LEU A 114 -4.92 -7.73 2.85
N SER A 115 -4.79 -8.34 4.02
CA SER A 115 -5.20 -9.72 4.25
C SER A 115 -6.72 -9.85 4.24
N GLN A 116 -7.23 -11.08 4.18
CA GLN A 116 -8.68 -11.30 4.34
C GLN A 116 -9.18 -10.80 5.68
N GLU A 117 -8.40 -10.96 6.76
CA GLU A 117 -8.73 -10.46 8.09
C GLU A 117 -8.84 -8.93 8.12
N ASP A 118 -7.91 -8.22 7.47
CA ASP A 118 -7.98 -6.75 7.35
C ASP A 118 -9.26 -6.33 6.61
N ARG A 119 -9.63 -7.07 5.55
CA ARG A 119 -10.83 -6.79 4.75
C ARG A 119 -12.11 -7.03 5.56
N ASP A 120 -12.17 -8.13 6.30
CA ASP A 120 -13.31 -8.46 7.16
C ASP A 120 -13.50 -7.38 8.26
N LEU A 121 -12.42 -6.89 8.86
CA LEU A 121 -12.46 -5.82 9.86
C LEU A 121 -12.98 -4.49 9.30
N ILE A 122 -12.57 -4.14 8.08
CA ILE A 122 -13.05 -2.93 7.40
C ILE A 122 -14.53 -3.09 7.00
N ASP A 123 -14.94 -4.28 6.54
CA ASP A 123 -16.34 -4.59 6.24
C ASP A 123 -17.22 -4.40 7.48
N GLU A 124 -16.80 -4.93 8.62
CA GLU A 124 -17.50 -4.75 9.90
C GLU A 124 -17.62 -3.28 10.28
N MET A 125 -16.55 -2.49 10.12
CA MET A 125 -16.54 -1.06 10.37
C MET A 125 -17.57 -0.32 9.49
N VAL A 126 -17.55 -0.55 8.17
CA VAL A 126 -18.48 0.06 7.21
C VAL A 126 -19.93 -0.33 7.51
N LEU A 127 -20.19 -1.61 7.82
CA LEU A 127 -21.53 -2.12 8.11
C LEU A 127 -22.08 -1.67 9.48
N SER A 128 -21.19 -1.34 10.43
CA SER A 128 -21.58 -0.84 11.76
C SER A 128 -21.95 0.65 11.77
N THR A 129 -21.69 1.38 10.68
CA THR A 129 -21.98 2.82 10.59
C THR A 129 -23.50 3.06 10.60
N PRO A 130 -24.05 3.81 11.58
CA PRO A 130 -25.49 4.01 11.68
C PRO A 130 -26.07 4.68 10.43
N MET A 131 -27.28 4.28 10.04
CA MET A 131 -28.05 5.02 9.03
C MET A 131 -28.34 6.44 9.54
N ASP A 132 -28.29 7.41 8.64
CA ASP A 132 -28.67 8.79 8.96
C ASP A 132 -30.16 8.91 9.32
N GLU A 133 -30.58 10.11 9.72
CA GLU A 133 -31.96 10.41 10.10
C GLU A 133 -32.99 10.17 8.97
N THR A 134 -32.52 9.99 7.73
CA THR A 134 -33.36 9.69 6.56
C THR A 134 -33.48 8.19 6.28
N GLY A 135 -32.85 7.35 7.11
CA GLY A 135 -32.75 5.91 6.89
C GLY A 135 -31.83 5.55 5.72
N GLN A 136 -31.00 6.49 5.27
CA GLN A 136 -29.94 6.23 4.32
C GLN A 136 -28.68 5.88 5.09
N GLY A 137 -28.13 4.69 4.87
CA GLY A 137 -26.73 4.43 5.22
C GLY A 137 -25.82 5.39 4.44
N PRO A 138 -24.53 5.48 4.80
CA PRO A 138 -23.55 6.20 3.99
C PRO A 138 -23.72 5.79 2.51
N THR A 139 -23.65 6.75 1.58
CA THR A 139 -23.68 6.48 0.12
C THR A 139 -22.54 5.56 -0.34
N TYR A 140 -21.61 5.24 0.55
CA TYR A 140 -20.46 4.34 0.41
C TYR A 140 -20.65 2.99 1.11
N SER A 141 -21.89 2.56 1.35
CA SER A 141 -22.29 1.37 2.14
C SER A 141 -21.87 -0.01 1.59
N SER A 142 -20.96 -0.07 0.62
CA SER A 142 -20.32 -1.31 0.21
C SER A 142 -18.82 -1.14 0.35
N SER A 143 -18.20 -2.03 1.11
CA SER A 143 -16.75 -2.16 1.13
C SER A 143 -16.12 -2.34 -0.25
N ASP A 144 -16.87 -2.87 -1.22
CA ASP A 144 -16.53 -2.87 -2.66
C ASP A 144 -16.15 -1.48 -3.20
N PHE A 145 -16.68 -0.38 -2.64
CA PHE A 145 -16.29 0.98 -3.03
C PHE A 145 -14.95 1.38 -2.42
N ALA A 146 -14.69 1.00 -1.16
CA ALA A 146 -13.43 1.25 -0.49
C ALA A 146 -12.30 0.41 -1.10
N PHE A 147 -12.59 -0.85 -1.43
CA PHE A 147 -11.64 -1.79 -2.00
C PHE A 147 -11.53 -1.71 -3.50
N GLY A 148 -12.58 -1.37 -4.26
CA GLY A 148 -12.55 -1.44 -5.72
C GLY A 148 -11.36 -0.71 -6.39
N PRO A 149 -11.06 0.54 -6.04
CA PRO A 149 -9.87 1.24 -6.54
C PRO A 149 -8.55 0.62 -6.05
N LEU A 150 -8.54 0.12 -4.81
CA LEU A 150 -7.39 -0.53 -4.23
C LEU A 150 -7.12 -1.87 -4.86
N ASP A 151 -8.10 -2.73 -5.04
CA ASP A 151 -8.01 -4.03 -5.71
C ASP A 151 -7.50 -3.89 -7.15
N GLN A 152 -7.95 -2.84 -7.85
CA GLN A 152 -7.42 -2.49 -9.17
C GLN A 152 -5.95 -2.04 -9.13
N ALA A 153 -5.54 -1.29 -8.10
CA ALA A 153 -4.16 -0.83 -7.93
C ALA A 153 -3.24 -1.92 -7.35
N GLU A 154 -3.79 -2.80 -6.53
CA GLU A 154 -3.16 -3.92 -5.85
C GLU A 154 -2.93 -5.07 -6.83
N CYS A 155 -3.76 -5.22 -7.85
CA CYS A 155 -3.64 -6.15 -8.97
C CYS A 155 -2.24 -6.80 -9.06
N PHE A 156 -2.11 -8.08 -8.69
CA PHE A 156 -0.80 -8.76 -8.55
C PHE A 156 0.12 -8.53 -9.75
N ARG A 157 -0.45 -8.37 -10.93
CA ARG A 157 0.27 -8.07 -12.15
C ARG A 157 0.83 -6.67 -12.26
N TRP A 158 0.24 -5.66 -11.65
CA TRP A 158 0.85 -4.33 -11.55
C TRP A 158 2.14 -4.39 -10.71
N ARG A 159 2.12 -5.13 -9.60
CA ARG A 159 3.31 -5.34 -8.76
C ARG A 159 4.37 -6.16 -9.49
N GLU A 160 3.96 -7.21 -10.18
CA GLU A 160 4.86 -8.03 -11.00
C GLU A 160 5.44 -7.24 -12.19
N ALA A 161 4.63 -6.39 -12.83
CA ALA A 161 5.08 -5.46 -13.85
C ALA A 161 6.14 -4.52 -13.30
N SER A 162 5.84 -3.90 -12.16
CA SER A 162 6.75 -2.99 -11.46
C SER A 162 8.08 -3.68 -11.14
N ARG A 163 8.03 -4.90 -10.57
CA ARG A 163 9.20 -5.71 -10.27
C ARG A 163 10.04 -5.98 -11.52
N ARG A 164 9.40 -6.46 -12.59
CA ARG A 164 10.06 -6.79 -13.87
C ARG A 164 10.65 -5.56 -14.55
N ILE A 165 9.96 -4.42 -14.50
CA ILE A 165 10.46 -3.15 -15.03
C ILE A 165 11.74 -2.73 -14.29
N LEU A 166 11.76 -2.84 -12.96
CA LEU A 166 12.93 -2.50 -12.15
C LEU A 166 14.12 -3.47 -12.32
N GLU A 167 13.89 -4.64 -12.91
CA GLU A 167 14.92 -5.62 -13.26
C GLU A 167 15.51 -5.42 -14.66
N ILE A 168 14.90 -4.58 -15.50
CA ILE A 168 15.44 -4.25 -16.82
C ILE A 168 16.78 -3.53 -16.63
N PRO A 169 17.86 -3.99 -17.31
CA PRO A 169 19.15 -3.31 -17.22
C PRO A 169 19.04 -1.84 -17.64
N GLN A 170 19.44 -0.94 -16.76
CA GLN A 170 19.30 0.51 -16.99
C GLN A 170 20.05 1.03 -18.22
N GLN A 171 21.07 0.30 -18.68
CA GLN A 171 21.85 0.63 -19.88
C GLN A 171 21.43 -0.16 -21.11
N SER A 172 20.29 -0.86 -21.07
CA SER A 172 19.80 -1.61 -22.24
C SER A 172 19.35 -0.65 -23.33
N GLU A 173 19.86 -0.85 -24.56
CA GLU A 173 19.49 -0.02 -25.73
C GLU A 173 18.01 -0.20 -26.13
N ASP A 174 17.38 -1.29 -25.70
CA ASP A 174 15.99 -1.67 -25.96
C ASP A 174 15.10 -1.59 -24.70
N ALA A 175 15.57 -0.94 -23.62
CA ALA A 175 14.86 -0.90 -22.35
C ALA A 175 13.40 -0.42 -22.46
N GLN A 176 13.14 0.58 -23.30
CA GLN A 176 11.77 1.07 -23.56
C GLN A 176 10.87 -0.01 -24.17
N THR A 177 11.40 -0.84 -25.08
CA THR A 177 10.66 -1.94 -25.70
C THR A 177 10.36 -3.02 -24.66
N GLN A 178 11.37 -3.40 -23.86
CA GLN A 178 11.18 -4.38 -22.78
C GLN A 178 10.14 -3.91 -21.76
N MET A 179 10.15 -2.64 -21.36
CA MET A 179 9.15 -2.08 -20.45
C MET A 179 7.74 -2.15 -21.05
N TYR A 180 7.61 -1.83 -22.33
CA TYR A 180 6.33 -1.91 -23.03
C TYR A 180 5.82 -3.35 -23.10
N GLU A 181 6.68 -4.32 -23.38
CA GLU A 181 6.34 -5.74 -23.37
C GLU A 181 5.88 -6.21 -21.98
N VAL A 182 6.59 -5.81 -20.92
CA VAL A 182 6.18 -6.10 -19.53
C VAL A 182 4.81 -5.51 -19.22
N LEU A 183 4.55 -4.26 -19.61
CA LEU A 183 3.24 -3.64 -19.41
C LEU A 183 2.15 -4.36 -20.22
N GLN A 184 2.39 -4.70 -21.48
CA GLN A 184 1.40 -5.42 -22.30
C GLN A 184 1.05 -6.79 -21.74
N ASP A 185 2.02 -7.51 -21.17
CA ASP A 185 1.82 -8.81 -20.54
C ASP A 185 1.00 -8.72 -19.23
N THR A 186 0.91 -7.53 -18.63
CA THR A 186 0.34 -7.32 -17.29
C THR A 186 -0.92 -6.45 -17.27
N VAL A 187 -1.14 -5.61 -18.29
CA VAL A 187 -2.31 -4.74 -18.41
C VAL A 187 -3.60 -5.55 -18.47
N GLY A 188 -4.59 -5.13 -17.65
CA GLY A 188 -5.96 -5.66 -17.66
C GLY A 188 -6.13 -7.05 -17.05
N GLN A 189 -5.12 -7.54 -16.34
CA GLN A 189 -5.11 -8.89 -15.77
C GLN A 189 -4.89 -8.80 -14.26
N CYS A 190 -5.97 -8.81 -13.47
CA CYS A 190 -5.91 -9.03 -12.02
C CYS A 190 -6.28 -10.48 -11.75
N ASP A 191 -5.41 -11.21 -11.03
CA ASP A 191 -5.47 -12.66 -10.87
C ASP A 191 -6.62 -13.12 -9.94
N GLU A 192 -7.87 -12.75 -10.23
CA GLU A 192 -9.01 -13.54 -9.74
C GLU A 192 -9.05 -14.94 -10.39
N GLN A 193 -8.11 -15.29 -11.29
CA GLN A 193 -8.13 -16.55 -12.03
C GLN A 193 -6.97 -17.55 -11.80
N PHE A 194 -5.82 -17.23 -11.16
CA PHE A 194 -4.65 -18.14 -11.27
C PHE A 194 -3.75 -18.41 -10.04
N GLY A 195 -3.99 -17.86 -8.85
CA GLY A 195 -3.39 -18.38 -7.61
C GLY A 195 -1.86 -18.45 -7.55
N PHE A 196 -1.15 -17.48 -8.14
CA PHE A 196 0.31 -17.38 -8.02
C PHE A 196 0.74 -16.69 -6.72
N GLN A 197 1.75 -17.24 -6.05
CA GLN A 197 2.39 -16.63 -4.89
C GLN A 197 3.55 -15.74 -5.35
N PHE A 198 3.61 -14.51 -4.83
CA PHE A 198 4.76 -13.62 -4.99
C PHE A 198 5.94 -14.18 -4.17
N GLU A 199 7.00 -14.64 -4.84
CA GLU A 199 8.23 -15.06 -4.17
C GLU A 199 9.21 -13.88 -4.11
N GLU A 200 9.46 -13.39 -2.90
CA GLU A 200 10.52 -12.43 -2.64
C GLU A 200 11.88 -13.12 -2.86
N LYS A 201 12.70 -12.62 -3.80
CA LYS A 201 14.08 -13.13 -3.91
C LYS A 201 14.91 -12.58 -2.74
N SER A 202 15.39 -13.51 -1.92
CA SER A 202 16.37 -13.33 -0.83
C SER A 202 17.70 -12.76 -1.30
#